data_AF-A0A9D6ALV1-F1
#
_entry.id   AF-A0A9D6ALV1-F1
#
_cell.length_a   1.000
_cell.length_b   1.000
_cell.length_c   1.000
_cell.angle_alpha   90.00
_cell.angle_beta   90.00
_cell.angle_gamma   90.00
#
_symmetry.space_group_name_H-M   'P 1'
#
loop_
_entity.id
_entity.type
_entity.pdbx_description
1 polymer ?
#
loop_
_entity_poly.entity_id
_entity_poly.type
_entity_poly.pdbx_seq_one_letter_code
_entity_poly.pdbx_strand_id
1 'polypeptide(L)'
;MSDRKPEIDTAISQRTRQALSEAKARGVQLGKAGADNIRATVEKRKSAADAFAKQHEALFAEFLAQGLTHRKMAEALNERGIAAAKGGLWTHGQVQRILNRYADWAQTAL
;
A
#
# COMPACT_ATOMS: atom_id res chain seq x y z
N MET A 1 -24.48 14.21 12.17
CA MET A 1 -24.49 12.73 12.28
C MET A 1 -23.74 12.39 13.55
N SER A 2 -24.42 11.84 14.55
CA SER A 2 -23.90 11.72 15.91
C SER A 2 -22.83 10.63 16.00
N ASP A 3 -21.60 11.03 16.27
CA ASP A 3 -20.46 10.18 16.63
C ASP A 3 -20.66 9.66 18.07
N ARG A 4 -21.53 8.67 18.25
CA ARG A 4 -21.66 7.98 19.55
C ARG A 4 -20.67 6.83 19.58
N LYS A 5 -19.64 6.97 20.40
CA LYS A 5 -18.69 5.89 20.70
C LYS A 5 -19.46 4.69 21.27
N PRO A 6 -19.25 3.47 20.77
CA PRO A 6 -19.99 2.32 21.24
C PRO A 6 -19.77 2.10 22.73
N GLU A 7 -20.84 1.79 23.45
CA GLU A 7 -20.79 1.46 24.87
C GLU A 7 -19.99 0.16 25.03
N ILE A 8 -18.85 0.22 25.74
CA ILE A 8 -17.99 -0.95 25.94
C ILE A 8 -18.48 -1.68 27.19
N ASP A 9 -18.91 -2.93 27.03
CA ASP A 9 -19.16 -3.83 28.15
C ASP A 9 -17.84 -4.14 28.87
N THR A 10 -17.71 -3.59 30.07
CA THR A 10 -16.51 -3.69 30.90
C THR A 10 -16.25 -5.11 31.37
N ALA A 11 -17.30 -5.92 31.58
CA ALA A 11 -17.19 -7.31 32.03
C ALA A 11 -16.69 -8.23 30.91
N ILE A 12 -17.13 -8.02 29.66
CA ILE A 12 -16.56 -8.71 28.49
C ILE A 12 -15.09 -8.34 28.31
N SER A 13 -14.77 -7.05 28.40
CA SER A 13 -13.39 -6.56 28.24
C SER A 13 -12.43 -7.13 29.29
N GLN A 14 -12.86 -7.21 30.56
CA GLN A 14 -12.07 -7.78 31.65
C GLN A 14 -11.79 -9.27 31.45
N ARG A 15 -12.81 -10.07 31.12
CA ARG A 15 -12.64 -11.52 30.89
C ARG A 15 -11.65 -11.82 29.76
N THR A 16 -11.74 -11.09 28.65
CA THR A 16 -10.80 -11.25 27.53
C THR A 16 -9.37 -10.90 27.93
N ARG A 17 -9.17 -9.80 28.66
CA ARG A 17 -7.83 -9.42 29.15
C ARG A 17 -7.25 -10.49 30.09
N GLN A 18 -8.06 -11.01 31.00
CA GLN A 18 -7.63 -12.04 31.93
C GLN A 18 -7.24 -13.34 31.20
N ALA A 19 -8.09 -13.82 30.28
CA ALA A 19 -7.80 -15.01 29.47
C ALA A 19 -6.52 -14.86 28.63
N LEU A 20 -6.28 -13.69 28.03
CA LEU A 20 -5.05 -13.40 27.29
C LEU A 20 -3.82 -13.37 28.22
N SER A 21 -3.95 -12.81 29.42
CA SER A 21 -2.87 -12.79 30.42
C SER A 21 -2.50 -14.21 30.86
N GLU A 22 -3.48 -15.06 31.14
CA GLU A 22 -3.29 -16.46 31.49
C GLU A 22 -2.68 -17.27 30.33
N ALA A 23 -3.12 -17.03 29.09
CA ALA A 23 -2.50 -17.63 27.91
C ALA A 23 -1.02 -17.24 27.78
N LYS A 24 -0.69 -15.96 27.97
CA LYS A 24 0.70 -15.48 27.96
C LYS A 24 1.52 -16.09 29.09
N ALA A 25 0.96 -16.21 30.30
CA ALA A 25 1.62 -16.85 31.44
C ALA A 25 1.87 -18.36 31.21
N ARG A 26 0.99 -19.03 30.46
CA ARG A 26 1.20 -20.41 29.96
C ARG A 26 2.23 -20.52 28.83
N GLY A 27 2.89 -19.42 28.45
CA GLY A 27 3.91 -19.39 27.39
C GLY A 27 3.34 -19.28 25.97
N VAL A 28 2.03 -19.02 25.80
CA VAL A 28 1.44 -18.84 24.47
C VAL A 28 1.89 -17.50 23.87
N GLN A 29 2.54 -17.55 22.72
CA GLN A 29 2.96 -16.35 22.00
C GLN A 29 1.77 -15.69 21.29
N LEU A 30 1.33 -14.55 21.84
CA LEU A 30 0.28 -13.73 21.25
C LEU A 30 0.83 -12.87 20.10
N GLY A 31 -0.01 -12.55 19.11
CA GLY A 31 0.34 -11.63 18.02
C GLY A 31 1.25 -12.19 16.92
N LYS A 32 1.65 -13.46 16.98
CA LYS A 32 2.56 -14.09 16.00
C LYS A 32 2.03 -14.09 14.55
N ALA A 33 0.73 -14.36 14.38
CA ALA A 33 0.12 -14.52 13.06
C ALA A 33 -0.18 -13.21 12.33
N GLY A 34 0.15 -12.04 12.88
CA GLY A 34 -0.24 -10.74 12.33
C GLY A 34 0.21 -10.53 10.88
N ALA A 35 1.48 -10.83 10.58
CA ALA A 35 2.04 -10.72 9.23
C ALA A 35 1.42 -11.73 8.26
N ASP A 36 1.20 -12.96 8.72
CA ASP A 36 0.62 -14.04 7.91
C ASP A 36 -0.84 -13.75 7.55
N ASN A 37 -1.61 -13.26 8.52
CA ASN A 37 -3.02 -12.91 8.34
C ASN A 37 -3.22 -11.84 7.26
N ILE A 38 -2.29 -10.89 7.12
CA ILE A 38 -2.40 -9.81 6.13
C ILE A 38 -1.63 -10.10 4.83
N ARG A 39 -0.80 -11.15 4.80
CA ARG A 39 0.10 -11.47 3.68
C ARG A 39 -0.64 -11.52 2.35
N ALA A 40 -1.75 -12.25 2.27
CA ALA A 40 -2.56 -12.35 1.04
C ALA A 40 -3.06 -10.99 0.56
N THR A 41 -3.46 -10.09 1.47
CA THR A 41 -3.91 -8.74 1.12
C THR A 41 -2.76 -7.87 0.64
N VAL A 42 -1.58 -7.98 1.29
CA VAL A 42 -0.37 -7.26 0.89
C VAL A 42 0.05 -7.69 -0.51
N GLU A 43 0.13 -8.99 -0.78
CA GLU A 43 0.53 -9.52 -2.08
C GLU A 43 -0.45 -9.16 -3.19
N LYS A 44 -1.77 -9.19 -2.92
CA LYS A 44 -2.78 -8.70 -3.86
C LYS A 44 -2.60 -7.21 -4.19
N ARG A 45 -2.24 -6.38 -3.21
CA ARG A 45 -2.00 -4.94 -3.43
C ARG A 45 -0.72 -4.70 -4.23
N LYS A 46 0.34 -5.46 -3.96
CA LYS A 46 1.59 -5.41 -4.71
C LYS A 46 1.37 -5.80 -6.16
N SER A 47 0.73 -6.94 -6.42
CA SER A 47 0.49 -7.43 -7.78
C SER A 47 -0.36 -6.47 -8.61
N ALA A 48 -1.38 -5.84 -8.01
CA ALA A 48 -2.16 -4.81 -8.69
C ALA A 48 -1.31 -3.56 -9.03
N ALA A 49 -0.44 -3.15 -8.12
CA ALA A 49 0.48 -2.03 -8.37
C ALA A 49 1.54 -2.37 -9.42
N ASP A 50 2.02 -3.61 -9.46
CA ASP A 50 2.94 -4.11 -10.48
C ASP A 50 2.29 -4.13 -11.86
N ALA A 51 1.07 -4.68 -11.97
CA ALA A 51 0.32 -4.70 -13.22
C ALA A 51 0.08 -3.28 -13.76
N PHE A 52 -0.32 -2.36 -12.89
CA PHE A 52 -0.53 -0.96 -13.27
C PHE A 52 0.77 -0.28 -13.75
N ALA A 53 1.89 -0.53 -13.08
CA ALA A 53 3.18 0.00 -13.50
C ALA A 53 3.64 -0.59 -14.84
N LYS A 54 3.46 -1.90 -15.07
CA LYS A 54 3.77 -2.54 -16.38
C LYS A 54 2.98 -1.92 -17.52
N GLN A 55 1.69 -1.61 -17.30
CA GLN A 55 0.84 -0.98 -18.32
C GLN A 55 1.36 0.37 -18.80
N HIS A 56 2.11 1.11 -17.96
CA HIS A 56 2.59 2.45 -18.27
C HIS A 56 4.11 2.52 -18.51
N GLU A 57 4.79 1.37 -18.56
CA GLU A 57 6.26 1.30 -18.62
C GLU A 57 6.84 2.06 -19.81
N ALA A 58 6.29 1.85 -21.02
CA ALA A 58 6.72 2.55 -22.23
C ALA A 58 6.57 4.09 -22.11
N LEU A 59 5.45 4.55 -21.56
CA LEU A 59 5.18 5.98 -21.37
C LEU A 59 6.17 6.61 -20.37
N PHE A 60 6.45 5.94 -19.26
CA PHE A 60 7.42 6.44 -18.29
C PHE A 60 8.86 6.38 -18.84
N ALA A 61 9.18 5.41 -19.69
CA ALA A 61 10.46 5.36 -20.39
C ALA A 61 10.63 6.56 -21.34
N GLU A 62 9.58 6.96 -22.07
CA GLU A 62 9.59 8.18 -22.89
C GLU A 62 9.84 9.44 -22.05
N PHE A 63 9.18 9.56 -20.89
CA PHE A 63 9.38 10.70 -19.99
C PHE A 63 10.79 10.77 -19.42
N LEU A 64 11.38 9.62 -19.08
CA LEU A 64 12.77 9.55 -18.64
C LEU A 64 13.74 9.93 -19.77
N ALA A 65 13.50 9.46 -21.00
CA ALA A 65 14.30 9.83 -22.17
C ALA A 65 14.22 11.33 -22.49
N GLN A 66 13.08 11.97 -22.21
CA GLN A 66 12.89 13.41 -22.31
C GLN A 66 13.50 14.20 -21.14
N GLY A 67 14.01 13.53 -20.10
CA GLY A 67 14.60 14.17 -18.92
C GLY A 67 13.59 14.92 -18.05
N LEU A 68 12.31 14.53 -18.09
CA LEU A 68 11.28 15.22 -17.33
C LEU A 68 11.45 15.02 -15.82
N THR A 69 11.22 16.08 -15.04
CA THR A 69 11.13 15.96 -13.57
C THR A 69 9.85 15.23 -13.17
N HIS A 70 9.80 14.66 -11.96
CA HIS A 70 8.60 13.95 -11.48
C HIS A 70 7.33 14.82 -11.47
N ARG A 71 7.47 16.13 -11.23
CA ARG A 71 6.34 17.07 -11.29
C ARG A 71 5.86 17.24 -12.74
N LYS A 72 6.79 17.41 -13.68
CA LYS A 72 6.47 17.54 -15.11
C LYS A 72 5.84 16.26 -15.68
N MET A 73 6.28 15.09 -15.23
CA MET A 73 5.63 13.82 -15.57
C MET A 73 4.18 13.78 -15.07
N ALA A 74 3.92 14.18 -13.83
CA ALA A 74 2.57 14.21 -13.28
C ALA A 74 1.66 15.20 -14.02
N GLU A 75 2.16 16.40 -14.34
CA GLU A 75 1.47 17.38 -15.18
C GLU A 75 1.11 16.78 -16.55
N ALA A 76 2.09 16.19 -17.25
CA ALA A 76 1.88 15.58 -18.56
C ALA A 76 0.85 14.42 -18.53
N LEU A 77 0.85 13.60 -17.47
CA LEU A 77 -0.16 12.54 -17.29
C LEU A 77 -1.56 13.12 -17.12
N ASN A 78 -1.69 14.19 -16.33
CA ASN A 78 -2.96 14.86 -16.08
C ASN A 78 -3.48 15.57 -17.33
N GLU A 79 -2.61 16.25 -18.08
CA GLU A 79 -2.95 16.90 -19.35
C GLU A 79 -3.43 15.89 -20.40
N ARG A 80 -2.84 14.69 -20.41
CA ARG A 80 -3.27 13.56 -21.26
C ARG A 80 -4.53 12.85 -20.77
N GLY A 81 -5.11 13.27 -19.64
CA GLY A 81 -6.31 12.66 -19.07
C GLY A 81 -6.09 11.24 -18.51
N ILE A 82 -4.83 10.83 -18.28
CA ILE A 82 -4.52 9.51 -17.73
C ILE A 82 -4.77 9.54 -16.23
N ALA A 83 -5.72 8.75 -15.75
CA ALA A 83 -6.05 8.70 -14.33
C ALA A 83 -5.00 7.91 -13.52
N ALA A 84 -4.78 8.31 -12.26
CA ALA A 84 -3.96 7.53 -11.35
C ALA A 84 -4.66 6.20 -10.96
N ALA A 85 -3.91 5.24 -10.40
CA ALA A 85 -4.39 3.88 -10.10
C ALA A 85 -5.67 3.78 -9.23
N LYS A 86 -5.96 4.79 -8.42
CA LYS A 86 -7.19 4.88 -7.60
C LYS A 86 -8.20 5.91 -8.13
N GLY A 87 -8.01 6.38 -9.35
CA GLY A 87 -8.68 7.55 -9.91
C GLY A 87 -8.02 8.87 -9.49
N GLY A 88 -8.49 9.96 -10.08
CA GLY A 88 -8.03 11.32 -9.81
C GLY A 88 -6.71 11.67 -10.51
N LEU A 89 -6.21 12.86 -10.16
CA LEU A 89 -4.99 13.43 -10.73
C LEU A 89 -3.72 12.78 -10.18
N TRP A 90 -2.70 12.73 -11.02
CA TRP A 90 -1.34 12.38 -10.69
C TRP A 90 -0.65 13.45 -9.87
N THR A 91 0.18 12.98 -8.94
CA THR A 91 1.09 13.76 -8.10
C THR A 91 2.52 13.25 -8.31
N HIS A 92 3.51 14.09 -8.01
CA HIS A 92 4.92 13.68 -8.12
C HIS A 92 5.23 12.43 -7.28
N GLY A 93 4.52 12.22 -6.17
CA GLY A 93 4.76 11.09 -5.28
C GLY A 93 4.24 9.77 -5.86
N GLN A 94 3.19 9.82 -6.69
CA GLN A 94 2.74 8.65 -7.45
C GLN A 94 3.74 8.32 -8.56
N VAL A 95 4.24 9.33 -9.27
CA VAL A 95 5.32 9.16 -10.25
C VAL A 95 6.55 8.50 -9.63
N GLN A 96 7.02 9.03 -8.49
CA GLN A 96 8.19 8.46 -7.79
C GLN A 96 7.97 6.99 -7.41
N ARG A 97 6.78 6.62 -6.93
CA ARG A 97 6.47 5.22 -6.57
C ARG A 97 6.50 4.27 -7.78
N ILE A 98 6.09 4.75 -8.96
CA ILE A 98 6.17 3.98 -10.20
C ILE A 98 7.64 3.80 -10.61
N LEU A 99 8.42 4.88 -10.60
CA LEU A 99 9.84 4.82 -10.96
C LEU A 99 10.66 3.94 -10.02
N ASN A 100 10.43 4.03 -8.71
CA ASN A 100 11.09 3.14 -7.74
C ASN A 100 10.78 1.68 -8.03
N ARG A 101 9.54 1.36 -8.45
CA ARG A 101 9.16 0.00 -8.79
C ARG A 101 9.91 -0.52 -10.02
N TYR A 102 10.12 0.31 -11.04
CA TYR A 102 10.95 -0.06 -12.19
C TYR A 102 12.42 -0.27 -11.78
N ALA A 103 12.94 0.56 -10.88
CA ALA A 103 14.28 0.39 -10.34
C ALA A 103 14.41 -0.93 -9.57
N ASP A 104 13.42 -1.28 -8.73
CA ASP A 104 13.39 -2.56 -7.99
C ASP A 104 13.41 -3.76 -8.96
N TRP A 105 12.67 -3.69 -10.07
CA TRP A 105 12.66 -4.74 -11.09
C TRP A 105 13.99 -4.84 -11.82
N ALA A 106 14.60 -3.71 -12.18
CA ALA A 106 15.92 -3.69 -12.81
C ALA A 106 17.00 -4.30 -11.90
N GLN A 107 16.94 -4.02 -10.60
CA GLN A 107 17.86 -4.60 -9.61
C GLN A 107 17.63 -6.10 -9.39
N THR A 108 16.39 -6.57 -9.52
CA THR A 108 16.04 -8.00 -9.38
C THR A 108 16.40 -8.82 -10.63
N ALA A 109 16.55 -8.16 -11.79
CA ALA A 109 16.90 -8.81 -13.07
C ALA A 109 18.43 -9.01 -13.27
N LEU A 110 19.24 -8.49 -12.36
CA LEU A 110 20.69 -8.68 -12.27
C LEU A 110 21.03 -9.85 -11.35
#